data_AF-A0A7K3WF59-F1
#
_entry.id   AF-A0A7K3WF59-F1
#
_cell.length_a   1.000
_cell.length_b   1.000
_cell.length_c   1.000
_cell.angle_alpha   90.00
_cell.angle_beta   90.00
_cell.angle_gamma   90.00
#
_symmetry.space_group_name_H-M   'P 1'
#
loop_
_entity.id
_entity.type
_entity.pdbx_description
1 polymer ?
#
loop_
_entity_poly.entity_id
_entity_poly.type
_entity_poly.pdbx_seq_one_letter_code
_entity_poly.pdbx_strand_id
1 'polypeptide(L)'
;MSTSVLRFAPPARTRPARPAPVTPNPHGRHEVAATLPGRQELLDHLARLQPTSHEAAGTLLLIGLVHTEATVYPAATVLDTATSLISYALREGDLLGRAGPAEFAAVVQGSDADADAAAARVLAAVGAARIPGLTVAAGTAALQPDRRPAEILRRATLSLTVARSIGGGQVIRYRGSR
;
A
#
# COMPACT_ATOMS: atom_id res chain seq x y z
N MET A 1 49.67 11.28 -73.72
CA MET A 1 48.55 11.91 -72.99
C MET A 1 48.00 10.88 -72.01
N SER A 2 48.36 10.97 -70.74
CA SER A 2 48.06 9.96 -69.71
C SER A 2 47.38 10.67 -68.54
N THR A 3 46.10 10.36 -68.32
CA THR A 3 45.27 10.97 -67.28
C THR A 3 45.26 10.04 -66.08
N SER A 4 45.97 10.40 -65.02
CA SER A 4 46.02 9.63 -63.77
C SER A 4 45.02 10.23 -62.78
N VAL A 5 43.98 9.46 -62.41
CA VAL A 5 42.92 9.88 -61.51
C VAL A 5 43.22 9.33 -60.10
N LEU A 6 43.53 10.23 -59.16
CA LEU A 6 43.69 9.92 -57.73
C LEU A 6 42.33 9.49 -57.14
N ARG A 7 42.21 8.22 -56.75
CA ARG A 7 41.07 7.69 -55.98
C ARG A 7 41.26 8.01 -54.49
N PHE A 8 40.37 8.82 -53.93
CA PHE A 8 40.19 8.96 -52.48
C PHE A 8 39.44 7.74 -51.93
N ALA A 9 39.98 7.12 -50.87
CA ALA A 9 39.31 6.09 -50.09
C ALA A 9 38.44 6.74 -48.98
N PRO A 10 37.21 6.26 -48.72
CA PRO A 10 36.38 6.78 -47.63
C PRO A 10 36.79 6.17 -46.27
N PRO A 11 36.62 6.90 -45.14
CA PRO A 11 36.97 6.37 -43.83
C PRO A 11 36.00 5.27 -43.37
N ALA A 12 36.57 4.27 -42.69
CA ALA A 12 35.85 3.15 -42.11
C ALA A 12 34.83 3.62 -41.06
N ARG A 13 33.55 3.28 -41.23
CA ARG A 13 32.52 3.49 -40.22
C ARG A 13 32.70 2.47 -39.10
N THR A 14 33.11 2.91 -37.92
CA THR A 14 33.09 2.12 -36.69
C THR A 14 31.63 1.80 -36.33
N ARG A 15 31.29 0.51 -36.34
CA ARG A 15 29.99 -0.01 -35.94
C ARG A 15 29.88 0.05 -34.41
N PRO A 16 28.84 0.66 -33.82
CA PRO A 16 28.67 0.65 -32.37
C PRO A 16 28.46 -0.78 -31.87
N ALA A 17 29.13 -1.11 -30.77
CA ALA A 17 29.00 -2.41 -30.11
C ALA A 17 27.54 -2.65 -29.71
N ARG A 18 27.02 -3.83 -30.04
CA ARG A 18 25.69 -4.29 -29.63
C ARG A 18 25.70 -4.42 -28.10
N PRO A 19 24.75 -3.80 -27.36
CA PRO A 19 24.69 -3.99 -25.91
C PRO A 19 24.43 -5.46 -25.61
N ALA A 20 25.15 -5.99 -24.61
CA ALA A 20 24.99 -7.37 -24.15
C ALA A 20 23.53 -7.61 -23.68
N PRO A 21 22.99 -8.84 -23.81
CA PRO A 21 21.68 -9.15 -23.29
C PRO A 21 21.69 -8.96 -21.77
N VAL A 22 20.85 -8.04 -21.29
CA VAL A 22 20.58 -7.88 -19.87
C VAL A 22 19.82 -9.14 -19.43
N THR A 23 20.47 -10.01 -18.66
CA THR A 23 19.80 -11.12 -18.01
C THR A 23 18.82 -10.55 -16.99
N PRO A 24 17.51 -10.85 -17.04
CA PRO A 24 16.60 -10.45 -15.98
C PRO A 24 17.03 -11.16 -14.70
N ASN A 25 17.37 -10.37 -13.68
CA ASN A 25 17.67 -10.87 -12.36
C ASN A 25 16.36 -11.44 -11.76
N PRO A 26 16.23 -12.75 -11.47
CA PRO A 26 14.98 -13.35 -11.00
C PRO A 26 14.63 -12.99 -9.54
N HIS A 27 15.44 -12.15 -8.89
CA HIS A 27 15.25 -11.67 -7.52
C HIS A 27 15.23 -10.14 -7.49
N GLY A 28 14.19 -9.54 -8.09
CA GLY A 28 13.84 -8.15 -7.80
C GLY A 28 13.41 -8.04 -6.33
N ARG A 29 13.95 -7.05 -5.61
CA ARG A 29 13.73 -6.85 -4.16
C ARG A 29 12.25 -6.82 -3.81
N HIS A 30 11.80 -7.87 -3.14
CA HIS A 30 10.45 -8.04 -2.62
C HIS A 30 10.49 -8.08 -1.09
N GLU A 31 10.73 -6.92 -0.48
CA GLU A 31 10.88 -6.77 0.99
C GLU A 31 10.15 -5.53 1.55
N VAL A 32 9.43 -4.77 0.73
CA VAL A 32 8.82 -3.50 1.16
C VAL A 32 7.73 -3.75 2.21
N ALA A 33 6.94 -4.81 2.04
CA ALA A 33 5.95 -5.21 3.04
C ALA A 33 6.61 -5.72 4.34
N ALA A 34 7.82 -6.26 4.26
CA ALA A 34 8.55 -6.81 5.40
C ALA A 34 9.24 -5.73 6.24
N THR A 35 9.51 -4.55 5.68
CA THR A 35 10.08 -3.41 6.41
C THR A 35 9.05 -2.58 7.16
N LEU A 36 7.75 -2.84 6.97
CA LEU A 36 6.70 -2.14 7.69
C LEU A 36 6.75 -2.47 9.19
N PRO A 37 6.47 -1.48 10.07
CA PRO A 37 6.37 -1.72 11.50
C PRO A 37 5.31 -2.79 11.77
N GLY A 38 5.66 -3.72 12.66
CA GLY A 38 4.80 -4.83 13.02
C GLY A 38 3.61 -4.40 13.89
N ARG A 39 2.73 -5.36 14.20
CA ARG A 39 1.53 -5.12 15.03
C ARG A 39 1.84 -4.48 16.38
N GLN A 40 2.92 -4.90 17.05
CA GLN A 40 3.28 -4.34 18.36
C GLN A 40 3.68 -2.86 18.23
N GLU A 41 4.55 -2.54 17.27
CA GLU A 41 4.96 -1.16 17.00
C GLU A 41 3.79 -0.27 16.59
N LEU A 42 2.82 -0.81 15.84
CA LEU A 42 1.57 -0.12 15.53
C LEU A 42 0.79 0.24 16.81
N LEU A 43 0.66 -0.70 17.74
CA LEU A 43 -0.02 -0.46 19.02
C LEU A 43 0.71 0.61 19.85
N ASP A 44 2.04 0.57 19.87
CA ASP A 44 2.85 1.57 20.55
C ASP A 44 2.71 2.96 19.90
N HIS A 45 2.63 3.04 18.57
CA HIS A 45 2.35 4.29 17.86
C HIS A 45 0.94 4.82 18.16
N LEU A 46 -0.08 3.95 18.13
CA LEU A 46 -1.44 4.33 18.50
C LEU A 46 -1.52 4.84 19.94
N ALA A 47 -0.75 4.27 20.86
CA ALA A 47 -0.65 4.77 22.24
C ALA A 47 -0.08 6.20 22.28
N ARG A 48 0.96 6.49 21.48
CA ARG A 48 1.56 7.83 21.40
C ARG A 48 0.63 8.87 20.76
N LEU A 49 -0.24 8.44 19.85
CA LEU A 49 -1.18 9.29 19.12
C LEU A 49 -2.54 9.40 19.81
N GLN A 50 -2.71 8.84 21.02
CA GLN A 50 -3.98 8.95 21.72
C GLN A 50 -4.35 10.42 21.92
N PRO A 51 -5.53 10.85 21.46
CA PRO A 51 -5.96 12.22 21.65
C PRO A 51 -6.16 12.48 23.14
N THR A 52 -5.93 13.73 23.54
CA THR A 52 -6.24 14.20 24.91
C THR A 52 -7.69 14.68 25.04
N SER A 53 -8.38 14.90 23.92
CA SER A 53 -9.78 15.33 23.84
C SER A 53 -10.62 14.36 23.00
N HIS A 54 -11.94 14.55 23.03
CA HIS A 54 -12.88 13.75 22.23
C HIS A 54 -13.09 14.27 20.79
N GLU A 55 -12.46 15.38 20.40
CA GLU A 55 -12.40 15.76 19.00
C GLU A 55 -11.48 14.77 18.29
N ALA A 56 -11.96 14.14 17.21
CA ALA A 56 -11.22 13.09 16.52
C ALA A 56 -9.91 13.65 15.98
N ALA A 57 -8.80 13.36 16.66
CA ALA A 57 -7.47 13.76 16.21
C ALA A 57 -6.93 12.85 15.10
N GLY A 58 -7.49 11.65 14.96
CA GLY A 58 -7.17 10.75 13.87
C GLY A 58 -8.05 9.50 13.85
N THR A 59 -7.89 8.72 12.79
CA THR A 59 -8.62 7.48 12.55
C THR A 59 -7.65 6.37 12.17
N LEU A 60 -7.84 5.20 12.76
CA LEU A 60 -7.18 3.98 12.32
C LEU A 60 -7.94 3.41 11.12
N LEU A 61 -7.22 3.22 10.02
CA LEU A 61 -7.67 2.58 8.81
C LEU A 61 -7.04 1.18 8.72
N LEU A 62 -7.83 0.13 8.90
CA LEU A 62 -7.38 -1.24 8.70
C LEU A 62 -7.79 -1.70 7.30
N ILE A 63 -6.78 -1.94 6.47
CA ILE A 63 -6.89 -2.26 5.05
C ILE A 63 -6.63 -3.75 4.88
N GLY A 64 -7.59 -4.46 4.31
CA GLY A 64 -7.48 -5.89 4.03
C GLY A 64 -7.49 -6.16 2.55
N LEU A 65 -6.51 -6.92 2.07
CA LEU A 65 -6.61 -7.50 0.73
C LEU A 65 -7.72 -8.56 0.73
N VAL A 66 -8.51 -8.56 -0.34
CA VAL A 66 -9.59 -9.50 -0.60
C VAL A 66 -9.30 -10.16 -1.93
N HIS A 67 -9.05 -11.46 -1.90
CA HIS A 67 -8.70 -12.21 -3.09
C HIS A 67 -9.81 -13.21 -3.39
N THR A 68 -10.51 -13.03 -4.50
CA THR A 68 -11.66 -13.86 -4.89
C THR A 68 -11.27 -15.33 -4.99
N GLU A 69 -10.03 -15.57 -5.46
CA GLU A 69 -9.37 -16.86 -5.67
C GLU A 69 -8.90 -17.66 -4.45
N ALA A 70 -8.75 -16.99 -3.30
CA ALA A 70 -7.70 -17.39 -2.38
C ALA A 70 -8.14 -18.45 -1.35
N THR A 71 -7.63 -19.67 -1.52
CA THR A 71 -7.41 -20.64 -0.43
C THR A 71 -6.02 -20.48 0.22
N VAL A 72 -5.17 -19.60 -0.34
CA VAL A 72 -3.77 -19.37 0.06
C VAL A 72 -3.50 -17.87 0.19
N TYR A 73 -2.60 -17.49 1.09
CA TYR A 73 -2.15 -16.11 1.27
C TYR A 73 -1.59 -15.49 -0.03
N PRO A 74 -1.73 -14.16 -0.23
CA PRO A 74 -1.17 -13.49 -1.40
C PRO A 74 0.34 -13.71 -1.50
N ALA A 75 0.85 -13.87 -2.72
CA ALA A 75 2.29 -13.93 -2.97
C ALA A 75 2.99 -12.66 -2.44
N ALA A 76 4.25 -12.80 -2.01
CA ALA A 76 5.05 -11.67 -1.50
C ALA A 76 5.09 -10.48 -2.48
N THR A 77 5.17 -10.77 -3.78
CA THR A 77 5.16 -9.76 -4.85
C THR A 77 3.87 -8.93 -4.88
N VAL A 78 2.72 -9.55 -4.59
CA VAL A 78 1.43 -8.88 -4.48
C VAL A 78 1.39 -8.01 -3.23
N LEU A 79 1.94 -8.50 -2.11
CA LEU A 79 2.02 -7.74 -0.86
C LEU A 79 2.91 -6.51 -1.01
N ASP A 80 4.05 -6.59 -1.68
CA ASP A 80 4.92 -5.43 -1.91
C ASP A 80 4.30 -4.41 -2.85
N THR A 81 3.63 -4.89 -3.90
CA THR A 81 2.91 -4.02 -4.83
C THR A 81 1.79 -3.28 -4.10
N ALA A 82 0.98 -4.00 -3.32
CA ALA A 82 -0.07 -3.40 -2.49
C ALA A 82 0.52 -2.41 -1.48
N THR A 83 1.61 -2.76 -0.80
CA THR A 83 2.29 -1.88 0.16
C THR A 83 2.73 -0.58 -0.49
N SER A 84 3.35 -0.66 -1.68
CA SER A 84 3.79 0.50 -2.43
C SER A 84 2.61 1.39 -2.81
N LEU A 85 1.53 0.81 -3.36
CA LEU A 85 0.32 1.56 -3.74
C LEU A 85 -0.36 2.22 -2.55
N ILE A 86 -0.46 1.53 -1.41
CA ILE A 86 -1.02 2.07 -0.18
C ILE A 86 -0.14 3.22 0.31
N SER A 87 1.18 3.04 0.37
CA SER A 87 2.13 4.07 0.79
C SER A 87 2.00 5.35 -0.05
N TYR A 88 1.90 5.22 -1.38
CA TYR A 88 1.71 6.37 -2.28
C TYR A 88 0.33 7.04 -2.18
N ALA A 89 -0.69 6.32 -1.72
CA ALA A 89 -2.04 6.86 -1.58
C ALA A 89 -2.25 7.65 -0.26
N LEU A 90 -1.38 7.41 0.72
CA LEU A 90 -1.36 8.09 2.00
C LEU A 90 -0.63 9.44 1.89
N ARG A 91 -0.99 10.38 2.76
CA ARG A 91 -0.33 11.70 2.83
C ARG A 91 0.96 11.60 3.63
N GLU A 92 1.83 12.59 3.43
CA GLU A 92 2.98 12.76 4.32
C GLU A 92 2.51 12.96 5.77
N GLY A 93 3.07 12.17 6.70
CA GLY A 93 2.67 12.16 8.11
C GLY A 93 1.66 11.08 8.48
N ASP A 94 0.98 10.46 7.50
CA ASP A 94 0.20 9.25 7.78
C ASP A 94 1.16 8.09 8.08
N LEU A 95 0.85 7.32 9.13
CA LEU A 95 1.63 6.14 9.47
C LEU A 95 1.10 4.93 8.72
N LEU A 96 1.99 4.02 8.31
CA LEU A 96 1.65 2.74 7.69
C LEU A 96 2.39 1.61 8.39
N GLY A 97 1.69 0.52 8.71
CA GLY A 97 2.25 -0.66 9.34
C GLY A 97 1.55 -1.95 8.89
N ARG A 98 2.12 -3.09 9.30
CA ARG A 98 1.58 -4.41 9.01
C ARG A 98 0.79 -4.93 10.20
N ALA A 99 -0.52 -5.13 10.00
CA ALA A 99 -1.43 -5.60 11.04
C ALA A 99 -1.60 -7.13 11.04
N GLY A 100 -1.38 -7.76 9.88
CA GLY A 100 -1.53 -9.21 9.67
C GLY A 100 -0.95 -9.67 8.32
N PRO A 101 -1.16 -10.95 7.94
CA PRO A 101 -0.55 -11.53 6.75
C PRO A 101 -0.85 -10.79 5.44
N ALA A 102 -2.11 -10.37 5.28
CA ALA A 102 -2.64 -9.62 4.14
C ALA A 102 -3.40 -8.37 4.60
N GLU A 103 -2.96 -7.80 5.73
CA GLU A 103 -3.61 -6.66 6.39
C GLU A 103 -2.59 -5.57 6.73
N PHE A 104 -2.96 -4.36 6.37
CA PHE A 104 -2.19 -3.14 6.60
C PHE A 104 -2.99 -2.23 7.51
N ALA A 105 -2.29 -1.48 8.36
CA ALA A 105 -2.90 -0.47 9.21
C ALA A 105 -2.29 0.88 8.85
N ALA A 106 -3.15 1.85 8.59
CA ALA A 106 -2.75 3.24 8.44
C ALA A 106 -3.39 4.10 9.53
N VAL A 107 -2.64 5.07 10.08
CA VAL A 107 -3.20 6.07 11.00
C VAL A 107 -3.26 7.39 10.27
N VAL A 108 -4.47 7.87 10.02
CA VAL A 108 -4.73 9.12 9.30
C VAL A 108 -5.10 10.18 10.33
N GLN A 109 -4.36 11.29 10.33
CA GLN A 109 -4.65 12.42 11.22
C GLN A 109 -5.77 13.30 10.64
N GLY A 110 -6.52 13.96 11.51
CA GLY A 110 -7.58 14.89 11.13
C GLY A 110 -8.98 14.29 11.23
N SER A 111 -9.89 14.85 10.43
CA SER A 111 -11.32 14.60 10.56
C SER A 111 -11.75 13.23 10.02
N ASP A 112 -12.96 12.81 10.38
CA ASP A 112 -13.63 11.65 9.78
C ASP A 112 -13.69 11.74 8.24
N ALA A 113 -13.83 12.95 7.67
CA ALA A 113 -13.85 13.16 6.23
C ALA A 113 -12.46 12.97 5.60
N ASP A 114 -11.38 13.33 6.30
CA ASP A 114 -10.01 13.06 5.85
C ASP A 114 -9.73 11.56 5.82
N ALA A 115 -10.22 10.83 6.82
CA ALA A 115 -10.11 9.38 6.88
C ALA A 115 -10.87 8.69 5.73
N ASP A 116 -12.09 9.14 5.43
CA ASP A 116 -12.87 8.62 4.29
C ASP A 116 -12.18 8.92 2.96
N ALA A 117 -11.63 10.12 2.80
CA ALA A 117 -10.88 10.50 1.60
C ALA A 117 -9.61 9.65 1.44
N ALA A 118 -8.88 9.38 2.53
CA ALA A 118 -7.71 8.51 2.52
C ALA A 118 -8.08 7.06 2.16
N ALA A 119 -9.14 6.53 2.76
CA ALA A 119 -9.66 5.20 2.43
C ALA A 119 -10.03 5.09 0.95
N ALA A 120 -10.76 6.08 0.41
CA ALA A 120 -11.14 6.13 -1.00
C ALA A 120 -9.92 6.17 -1.92
N ARG A 121 -8.89 6.96 -1.59
CA ARG A 121 -7.63 7.00 -2.37
C ARG A 121 -6.93 5.64 -2.38
N VAL A 122 -6.84 4.99 -1.23
CA VAL A 122 -6.22 3.65 -1.12
C VAL A 122 -6.98 2.63 -1.98
N LEU A 123 -8.31 2.59 -1.85
CA LEU A 123 -9.16 1.68 -2.63
C LEU A 123 -9.00 1.92 -4.13
N ALA A 124 -9.00 3.20 -4.55
CA ALA A 124 -8.83 3.57 -5.95
C ALA A 124 -7.43 3.19 -6.47
N ALA A 125 -6.37 3.43 -5.70
CA ALA A 125 -5.00 3.10 -6.10
C ALA A 125 -4.80 1.59 -6.29
N VAL A 126 -5.28 0.78 -5.36
CA VAL A 126 -5.19 -0.69 -5.47
C VAL A 126 -6.09 -1.20 -6.61
N GLY A 127 -7.30 -0.66 -6.76
CA GLY A 127 -8.21 -1.03 -7.84
C GLY A 127 -7.67 -0.67 -9.24
N ALA A 128 -6.97 0.46 -9.37
CA ALA A 128 -6.37 0.91 -10.62
C ALA A 128 -5.22 0.02 -11.08
N ALA A 129 -4.54 -0.70 -10.17
CA ALA A 129 -3.48 -1.63 -10.52
C ALA A 129 -3.98 -2.88 -11.27
N ARG A 130 -5.30 -3.15 -11.26
CA ARG A 130 -5.95 -4.24 -12.00
C ARG A 130 -5.28 -5.61 -11.80
N ILE A 131 -4.78 -5.87 -10.59
CA ILE A 131 -4.18 -7.16 -10.24
C ILE A 131 -5.30 -8.22 -10.27
N PRO A 132 -5.19 -9.28 -11.11
CA PRO A 132 -6.25 -10.25 -11.27
C PRO A 132 -6.69 -10.88 -9.94
N GLY A 133 -8.00 -10.91 -9.70
CA GLY A 133 -8.58 -11.50 -8.50
C GLY A 133 -8.34 -10.72 -7.20
N LEU A 134 -7.60 -9.60 -7.23
CA LEU A 134 -7.30 -8.79 -6.06
C LEU A 134 -8.23 -7.58 -5.97
N THR A 135 -8.87 -7.45 -4.81
CA THR A 135 -9.58 -6.26 -4.39
C THR A 135 -9.13 -5.88 -2.99
N VAL A 136 -9.61 -4.74 -2.49
CA VAL A 136 -9.28 -4.25 -1.15
C VAL A 136 -10.54 -3.78 -0.45
N ALA A 137 -10.62 -4.00 0.84
CA ALA A 137 -11.66 -3.45 1.71
C ALA A 137 -11.01 -2.79 2.92
N ALA A 138 -11.72 -1.85 3.56
CA ALA A 138 -11.21 -1.16 4.74
C ALA A 138 -12.24 -1.12 5.87
N GLY A 139 -11.77 -1.31 7.09
CA GLY A 139 -12.49 -1.02 8.32
C GLY A 139 -11.87 0.19 9.01
N THR A 140 -12.68 1.11 9.52
CA THR A 140 -12.19 2.34 10.15
C THR A 140 -12.67 2.47 11.59
N ALA A 141 -11.81 2.98 12.47
CA ALA A 141 -12.15 3.28 13.85
C ALA A 141 -11.45 4.58 14.30
N ALA A 142 -12.24 5.54 14.78
CA ALA A 142 -11.72 6.79 15.31
C ALA A 142 -10.87 6.54 16.57
N LEU A 143 -9.78 7.29 16.71
CA LEU A 143 -9.01 7.33 17.95
C LEU A 143 -9.83 8.06 19.01
N GLN A 144 -9.81 7.54 20.23
CA GLN A 144 -10.58 8.09 21.36
C GLN A 144 -9.70 8.12 22.61
N PRO A 145 -9.79 9.18 23.43
CA PRO A 145 -8.91 9.38 24.60
C PRO A 145 -9.08 8.27 25.64
N ASP A 146 -10.29 7.73 25.76
CA ASP A 146 -10.70 6.72 26.74
C ASP A 146 -10.53 5.28 26.21
N ARG A 147 -10.04 5.09 24.98
CA ARG A 147 -9.92 3.77 24.35
C ARG A 147 -8.49 3.33 24.18
N ARG A 148 -8.19 2.15 24.73
CA ARG A 148 -6.88 1.50 24.58
C ARG A 148 -6.61 1.19 23.10
N PRO A 149 -5.35 1.29 22.63
CA PRO A 149 -4.95 0.97 21.25
C PRO A 149 -5.47 -0.38 20.74
N ALA A 150 -5.42 -1.42 21.59
CA ALA A 150 -5.90 -2.75 21.23
C ALA A 150 -7.40 -2.80 20.93
N GLU A 151 -8.21 -1.99 21.63
CA GLU A 151 -9.65 -1.89 21.39
C GLU A 151 -9.95 -1.11 20.10
N ILE A 152 -9.19 -0.05 19.81
CA ILE A 152 -9.29 0.68 18.53
C ILE A 152 -8.99 -0.26 17.36
N LEU A 153 -7.90 -1.03 17.45
CA LEU A 153 -7.54 -2.04 16.45
C LEU A 153 -8.63 -3.10 16.31
N ARG A 154 -9.17 -3.62 17.42
CA ARG A 154 -10.27 -4.59 17.40
C ARG A 154 -11.51 -4.03 16.67
N ARG A 155 -11.90 -2.78 16.91
CA ARG A 155 -13.04 -2.13 16.25
C ARG A 155 -12.83 -1.94 14.75
N ALA A 156 -11.61 -1.56 14.35
CA ALA A 156 -11.25 -1.49 12.94
C ALA A 156 -11.29 -2.89 12.30
N THR A 157 -10.81 -3.94 12.99
CA THR A 157 -10.92 -5.34 12.55
C THR A 157 -12.36 -5.79 12.37
N LEU A 158 -13.26 -5.51 13.33
CA LEU A 158 -14.68 -5.85 13.19
C LEU A 158 -15.31 -5.19 11.97
N SER A 159 -14.98 -3.91 11.74
CA SER A 159 -15.49 -3.17 10.59
C SER A 159 -14.91 -3.71 9.28
N LEU A 160 -13.63 -4.09 9.25
CA LEU A 160 -13.01 -4.72 8.09
C LEU A 160 -13.66 -6.07 7.77
N THR A 161 -13.98 -6.88 8.78
CA THR A 161 -14.70 -8.14 8.58
C THR A 161 -16.04 -7.91 7.90
N VAL A 162 -16.80 -6.90 8.35
CA VAL A 162 -18.08 -6.52 7.70
C VAL A 162 -17.84 -6.04 6.27
N ALA A 163 -16.86 -5.16 6.05
CA ALA A 163 -16.52 -4.67 4.72
C ALA A 163 -16.21 -5.84 3.75
N ARG A 164 -15.40 -6.81 4.20
CA ARG A 164 -15.05 -8.02 3.44
C ARG A 164 -16.25 -8.90 3.12
N SER A 165 -17.20 -9.04 4.06
CA SER A 165 -18.41 -9.84 3.82
C SER A 165 -19.33 -9.25 2.74
N ILE A 166 -19.27 -7.93 2.52
CA ILE A 166 -19.99 -7.25 1.44
C ILE A 166 -19.21 -7.39 0.13
N GLY A 167 -17.88 -7.28 0.19
CA GLY A 167 -16.98 -7.53 -0.92
C GLY A 167 -15.85 -6.51 -1.03
N GLY A 168 -15.11 -6.59 -2.13
CA GLY A 168 -14.08 -5.62 -2.47
C GLY A 168 -14.64 -4.21 -2.72
N GLY A 169 -13.80 -3.19 -2.48
CA GLY A 169 -14.14 -1.78 -2.69
C GLY A 169 -14.99 -1.15 -1.57
N GLN A 170 -15.14 -1.84 -0.44
CA GLN A 170 -15.98 -1.37 0.66
C GLN A 170 -15.15 -0.72 1.77
N VAL A 171 -15.71 0.34 2.36
CA VAL A 171 -15.19 0.98 3.57
C VAL A 171 -16.30 0.99 4.61
N ILE A 172 -16.06 0.37 5.76
CA ILE A 172 -17.01 0.36 6.88
C ILE A 172 -16.40 1.09 8.06
N ARG A 173 -17.11 2.11 8.54
CA ARG A 173 -16.75 2.80 9.78
C ARG A 173 -17.39 2.11 10.97
N TYR A 174 -16.62 1.90 12.02
CA TYR A 174 -17.15 1.45 13.29
C TYR A 174 -18.11 2.50 13.87
N ARG A 175 -19.38 2.14 14.04
CA ARG A 175 -20.42 2.94 14.68
C ARG A 175 -20.96 2.24 15.93
N GLY A 176 -20.08 1.93 16.87
CA GLY A 176 -20.49 1.42 18.19
C GLY A 176 -20.75 2.57 19.16
N SER A 177 -21.71 2.37 20.08
CA SER A 177 -22.01 3.33 21.16
C SER A 177 -20.77 3.59 22.03
N ARG A 178 -20.61 4.85 22.43
CA ARG A 178 -19.58 5.29 23.39
C ARG A 178 -19.65 4.52 24.69
#